data_AF-A0A5C3QQA7-F1
#
_entry.id   AF-A0A5C3QQA7-F1
#
_cell.length_a   1.000
_cell.length_b   1.000
_cell.length_c   1.000
_cell.angle_alpha   90.00
_cell.angle_beta   90.00
_cell.angle_gamma   90.00
#
_symmetry.space_group_name_H-M   'P 1'
#
loop_
_entity.id
_entity.type
_entity.pdbx_description
1 polymer ?
#
loop_
_entity_poly.entity_id
_entity_poly.type
_entity_poly.pdbx_seq_one_letter_code
_entity_poly.pdbx_strand_id
1 'polypeptide(L)'
;MQRITRGTLRVLSGDNPDPDLRAELRVVKDSFWLRLCAMGDLGFAEAYMYGDVECDDLVSLFSMFLKNKENLSNMQSSASYLFTLPQKLTSYRFLNTIGNSPSNISAHYDISNSMFQALLSSDMTYSCGIFPDLNADLDILTRKHLSGLSGGHHLLRVGESQEPPHNAIPEIDLQHAQERKLAHILRKANVRPGNRVLEIGSGWGSMAMLIVQTVPGTRVDTLTLSEQQQELAQARIRAAGLEDRITVHLMDYRSMPLEWKGSFDRVVSIEMIEAVGKDFLEGYWRTVDWALKPKDAAGVVQVITIPEHRFASYMAEIDFIRKWVFPGGFLPTLTLLMQALESGSKGRLTVDSVTNIGPHYARTLREWRRRFLEKFDSHIAPALMAEHADVMSGPRGLEELEVFKKKWICECFHALARWNSVMMQICFLFPDYL
;
A
#
# COMPACT_ATOMS: atom_id res chain seq x y z
N MET A 1 29.42 18.32 -24.18
CA MET A 1 28.90 17.57 -23.03
C MET A 1 29.20 16.09 -23.29
N GLN A 2 30.11 15.46 -22.53
CA GLN A 2 30.38 14.03 -22.72
C GLN A 2 29.16 13.22 -22.27
N ARG A 3 28.70 12.30 -23.13
CA ARG A 3 27.50 11.47 -22.93
C ARG A 3 27.82 10.36 -21.93
N ILE A 4 27.05 10.26 -20.85
CA ILE A 4 27.12 9.13 -19.93
C ILE A 4 26.23 8.02 -20.51
N THR A 5 26.85 6.99 -21.07
CA THR A 5 26.15 5.77 -21.53
C THR A 5 26.14 4.67 -20.46
N ARG A 6 27.17 4.66 -19.62
CA ARG A 6 27.30 3.79 -18.45
C ARG A 6 27.95 4.60 -17.33
N GLY A 7 27.31 4.62 -16.17
CA GLY A 7 27.80 5.34 -15.00
C GLY A 7 27.65 4.49 -13.75
N THR A 8 28.69 4.45 -12.92
CA THR A 8 28.55 3.96 -11.55
C THR A 8 28.34 5.17 -10.64
N LEU A 9 27.23 5.17 -9.92
CA LEU A 9 26.98 6.12 -8.85
C LEU A 9 27.58 5.57 -7.55
N ARG A 10 28.34 6.42 -6.87
CA ARG A 10 28.92 6.17 -5.55
C ARG A 10 28.70 7.42 -4.70
N VAL A 11 28.56 7.23 -3.39
CA VAL A 11 28.57 8.35 -2.44
C VAL A 11 30.02 8.86 -2.32
N LEU A 12 30.29 10.08 -2.79
CA LEU A 12 31.64 10.65 -2.84
C LEU A 12 32.00 11.50 -1.60
N SER A 13 31.01 12.01 -0.85
CA SER A 13 31.23 12.79 0.38
C SER A 13 29.97 12.87 1.27
N GLY A 14 30.18 12.97 2.58
CA GLY A 14 29.18 13.11 3.65
C GLY A 14 29.78 12.72 5.01
N ASP A 15 29.19 13.15 6.14
CA ASP A 15 29.70 12.89 7.50
C ASP A 15 29.82 11.39 7.87
N ASN A 16 29.32 10.49 7.02
CA ASN A 16 29.53 9.05 7.11
C ASN A 16 29.54 8.44 5.68
N PRO A 17 30.69 8.44 4.97
CA PRO A 17 30.75 7.85 3.63
C PRO A 17 30.52 6.35 3.76
N ASP A 18 29.48 5.89 3.09
CA ASP A 18 29.10 4.50 3.04
C ASP A 18 29.70 3.89 1.76
N PRO A 19 30.83 3.16 1.86
CA PRO A 19 31.55 2.65 0.69
C PRO A 19 30.78 1.54 -0.05
N ASP A 20 29.77 0.95 0.60
CA ASP A 20 29.02 -0.19 0.07
C ASP A 20 27.78 0.26 -0.72
N LEU A 21 27.32 1.51 -0.56
CA LEU A 21 26.19 2.05 -1.31
C LEU A 21 26.60 2.41 -2.75
N ARG A 22 26.38 1.47 -3.67
CA ARG A 22 26.72 1.58 -5.09
C ARG A 22 25.54 1.14 -5.95
N ALA A 23 25.30 1.89 -7.03
CA ALA A 23 24.41 1.45 -8.11
C ALA A 23 25.04 1.76 -9.46
N GLU A 24 24.90 0.85 -10.40
CA GLU A 24 25.22 1.04 -11.81
C GLU A 24 23.95 1.41 -12.59
N LEU A 25 24.04 2.50 -13.35
CA LEU A 25 23.01 2.95 -14.26
C LEU A 25 23.54 2.88 -15.69
N ARG A 26 22.78 2.22 -16.56
CA ARG A 26 23.09 2.10 -17.99
C ARG A 26 21.97 2.70 -18.80
N VAL A 27 22.28 3.76 -19.54
CA VAL A 27 21.31 4.44 -20.41
C VAL A 27 21.30 3.72 -21.74
N VAL A 28 20.17 3.08 -22.05
CA VAL A 28 19.98 2.29 -23.28
C VAL A 28 19.50 3.19 -24.42
N LYS A 29 18.59 4.13 -24.13
CA LYS A 29 18.01 5.05 -25.12
C LYS A 29 18.08 6.50 -24.66
N ASP A 30 18.33 7.43 -25.58
CA ASP A 30 18.42 8.86 -25.26
C ASP A 30 17.07 9.49 -24.87
N SER A 31 15.96 8.81 -25.15
CA SER A 31 14.64 9.15 -24.61
C SER A 31 14.64 9.23 -23.08
N PHE A 32 15.54 8.51 -22.40
CA PHE A 32 15.75 8.60 -20.95
C PHE A 32 15.95 10.05 -20.49
N TRP A 33 16.87 10.79 -21.13
CA TRP A 33 17.21 12.15 -20.72
C TRP A 33 16.04 13.11 -20.91
N LEU A 34 15.29 12.94 -22.00
CA LEU A 34 14.10 13.75 -22.26
C LEU A 34 13.00 13.48 -21.21
N ARG A 35 12.75 12.21 -20.88
CA ARG A 35 11.78 11.83 -19.84
C ARG A 35 12.21 12.36 -18.47
N LEU A 36 13.47 12.17 -18.09
CA LEU A 36 14.01 12.62 -16.81
C LEU A 36 13.91 14.15 -16.65
N CYS A 37 14.29 14.92 -17.67
CA CYS A 37 14.20 16.38 -17.65
C CYS A 37 12.74 16.88 -17.63
N ALA A 38 11.84 16.23 -18.38
CA ALA A 38 10.45 16.67 -18.47
C ALA A 38 9.63 16.30 -17.23
N MET A 39 9.84 15.11 -16.66
CA MET A 39 8.93 14.51 -15.68
C MET A 39 9.60 14.06 -14.38
N GLY A 40 10.89 14.35 -14.18
CA GLY A 40 11.59 14.07 -12.93
C GLY A 40 11.58 12.59 -12.55
N ASP A 41 11.12 12.30 -11.33
CA ASP A 41 11.01 10.96 -10.76
C ASP A 41 10.07 10.04 -11.55
N LEU A 42 8.92 10.56 -11.97
CA LEU A 42 7.99 9.84 -12.84
C LEU A 42 8.63 9.51 -14.20
N GLY A 43 9.39 10.47 -14.75
CA GLY A 43 10.13 10.27 -16.00
C GLY A 43 11.19 9.17 -15.89
N PHE A 44 11.91 9.12 -14.77
CA PHE A 44 12.85 8.04 -14.46
C PHE A 44 12.13 6.68 -14.37
N ALA A 45 11.03 6.62 -13.62
CA ALA A 45 10.28 5.38 -13.40
C ALA A 45 9.73 4.80 -14.72
N GLU A 46 9.21 5.65 -15.60
CA GLU A 46 8.77 5.24 -16.93
C GLU A 46 9.92 4.80 -17.82
N ALA A 47 11.04 5.53 -17.79
CA ALA A 47 12.21 5.14 -18.56
C ALA A 47 12.74 3.77 -18.12
N TYR A 48 12.73 3.48 -16.82
CA TYR A 48 13.09 2.15 -16.31
C TYR A 48 12.08 1.10 -16.78
N MET A 49 10.79 1.36 -16.62
CA MET A 49 9.69 0.47 -17.01
C MET A 49 9.76 0.09 -18.50
N TYR A 50 10.00 1.06 -19.39
CA TYR A 50 10.12 0.82 -20.84
C TYR A 50 11.52 0.36 -21.31
N GLY A 51 12.46 0.17 -20.38
CA GLY A 51 13.83 -0.27 -20.71
C GLY A 51 14.67 0.77 -21.44
N ASP A 52 14.35 2.07 -21.29
CA ASP A 52 15.18 3.17 -21.77
C ASP A 52 16.44 3.33 -20.87
N VAL A 53 16.36 2.84 -19.63
CA VAL A 53 17.47 2.78 -18.66
C VAL A 53 17.44 1.47 -17.87
N GLU A 54 18.62 0.91 -17.59
CA GLU A 54 18.83 -0.27 -16.76
C GLU A 54 19.54 0.14 -15.46
N CYS A 55 19.16 -0.49 -14.35
CA CYS A 55 19.79 -0.30 -13.05
C CYS A 55 19.92 -1.66 -12.35
N ASP A 56 21.11 -1.94 -11.82
CA ASP A 56 21.43 -3.16 -11.09
C ASP A 56 20.80 -3.19 -9.69
N ASP A 57 20.81 -2.05 -8.99
CA ASP A 57 20.24 -1.90 -7.65
C ASP A 57 19.49 -0.56 -7.50
N LEU A 58 18.19 -0.62 -7.79
CA LEU A 58 17.28 0.50 -7.56
C LEU A 58 17.17 0.90 -6.08
N VAL A 59 17.34 -0.04 -5.13
CA VAL A 59 17.29 0.28 -3.68
C VAL A 59 18.42 1.26 -3.37
N SER A 60 19.64 0.91 -3.78
CA SER A 60 20.83 1.72 -3.52
C SER A 60 20.76 3.05 -4.26
N LEU A 61 20.27 3.05 -5.50
CA LEU A 61 20.09 4.27 -6.29
C LEU A 61 19.19 5.30 -5.60
N PHE A 62 17.98 4.90 -5.21
CA PHE A 62 17.06 5.81 -4.54
C PHE A 62 17.51 6.16 -3.13
N SER A 63 18.15 5.23 -2.41
CA SER A 63 18.77 5.53 -1.11
C SER A 63 19.82 6.63 -1.23
N MET A 64 20.63 6.62 -2.30
CA MET A 64 21.56 7.71 -2.61
C MET A 64 20.83 9.02 -2.90
N PHE A 65 19.75 9.02 -3.68
CA PHE A 65 18.96 10.23 -3.94
C PHE A 65 18.31 10.81 -2.69
N LEU A 66 17.81 9.96 -1.80
CA LEU A 66 17.23 10.38 -0.52
C LEU A 66 18.30 10.96 0.42
N LYS A 67 19.46 10.31 0.55
CA LYS A 67 20.61 10.83 1.32
C LYS A 67 21.10 12.17 0.76
N ASN A 68 21.00 12.38 -0.55
CA ASN A 68 21.44 13.59 -1.24
C ASN A 68 20.32 14.61 -1.49
N LYS A 69 19.15 14.43 -0.85
CA LYS A 69 17.93 15.21 -1.16
C LYS A 69 18.12 16.71 -0.97
N GLU A 70 18.86 17.14 0.07
CA GLU A 70 19.11 18.56 0.35
C GLU A 70 19.96 19.24 -0.75
N ASN A 71 20.94 18.51 -1.30
CA ASN A 71 21.76 19.00 -2.41
C ASN A 71 20.99 18.99 -3.75
N LEU A 72 20.05 18.06 -3.93
CA LEU A 72 19.14 18.03 -5.08
C LEU A 72 18.10 19.15 -5.02
N SER A 73 17.60 19.53 -3.83
CA SER A 73 16.70 20.69 -3.68
C SER A 73 17.38 22.03 -3.93
N ASN A 74 18.69 22.13 -3.66
CA ASN A 74 19.48 23.34 -3.94
C ASN A 74 19.89 23.48 -5.42
N MET A 75 19.65 22.47 -6.26
CA MET A 75 19.79 22.55 -7.72
C MET A 75 18.60 23.23 -8.42
N GLN A 76 17.67 23.83 -7.67
CA GLN A 76 16.61 24.70 -8.20
C GLN A 76 17.16 26.06 -8.66
N SER A 77 18.06 26.05 -9.66
CA SER A 77 18.33 27.23 -10.47
C SER A 77 17.13 27.55 -11.37
N SER A 78 17.08 28.80 -11.82
CA SER A 78 16.10 29.45 -12.71
C SER A 78 15.66 28.64 -13.95
N ALA A 79 16.41 27.61 -14.35
CA ALA A 79 16.00 26.63 -15.37
C ALA A 79 14.76 25.79 -14.96
N SER A 80 14.59 25.48 -13.67
CA SER A 80 13.46 24.67 -13.15
C SER A 80 12.10 25.33 -13.36
N TYR A 81 12.05 26.67 -13.40
CA TYR A 81 10.83 27.43 -13.69
C TYR A 81 10.37 27.30 -15.15
N LEU A 82 11.30 27.07 -16.09
CA LEU A 82 10.96 26.83 -17.51
C LEU A 82 10.44 25.39 -17.75
N PHE A 83 10.81 24.43 -16.89
CA PHE A 83 10.43 23.02 -17.02
C PHE A 83 9.20 22.59 -16.18
N THR A 84 8.74 23.42 -15.24
CA THR A 84 7.51 23.16 -14.44
C THR A 84 6.21 23.48 -15.19
N LEU A 85 6.26 24.36 -16.21
CA LEU A 85 5.11 24.69 -17.08
C LEU A 85 4.63 23.49 -17.93
N PRO A 86 5.53 22.73 -18.61
CA PRO A 86 5.15 21.51 -19.31
C PRO A 86 4.53 20.45 -18.40
N GLN A 87 5.01 20.29 -17.15
CA GLN A 87 4.55 19.25 -16.22
C GLN A 87 3.08 19.39 -15.84
N LYS A 88 2.60 20.62 -15.58
CA LYS A 88 1.17 20.86 -15.27
C LYS A 88 0.26 20.61 -16.47
N LEU A 89 0.69 21.02 -17.67
CA LEU A 89 -0.08 20.86 -18.91
C LEU A 89 -0.13 19.40 -19.40
N THR A 90 0.98 18.66 -19.28
CA THR A 90 1.03 17.23 -19.63
C THR A 90 0.23 16.40 -18.63
N SER A 91 0.38 16.64 -17.32
CA SER A 91 -0.37 15.90 -16.27
C SER A 91 -1.89 15.98 -16.46
N TYR A 92 -2.43 17.16 -16.82
CA TYR A 92 -3.87 17.36 -17.03
C TYR A 92 -4.41 16.68 -18.29
N ARG A 93 -3.62 16.60 -19.37
CA ARG A 93 -4.02 15.91 -20.62
C ARG A 93 -3.81 14.40 -20.55
N PHE A 94 -2.81 13.92 -19.81
CA PHE A 94 -2.53 12.50 -19.67
C PHE A 94 -3.58 11.78 -18.82
N LEU A 95 -4.16 12.42 -17.79
CA LEU A 95 -5.29 11.87 -17.03
C LEU A 95 -6.51 11.50 -17.90
N ASN A 96 -6.74 12.26 -18.98
CA ASN A 96 -7.85 12.03 -19.90
C ASN A 96 -7.51 11.05 -21.06
N THR A 97 -6.26 10.60 -21.18
CA THR A 97 -5.82 9.69 -22.26
C THR A 97 -5.41 8.30 -21.75
N ILE A 98 -5.69 7.99 -20.47
CA ILE A 98 -5.31 6.74 -19.78
C ILE A 98 -5.92 5.48 -20.42
N GLY A 99 -6.95 5.63 -21.26
CA GLY A 99 -7.75 4.51 -21.80
C GLY A 99 -7.18 3.68 -22.96
N ASN A 100 -5.97 3.90 -23.45
CA ASN A 100 -5.54 3.30 -24.74
C ASN A 100 -4.29 2.39 -24.72
N SER A 101 -3.81 1.93 -23.55
CA SER A 101 -2.75 0.91 -23.48
C SER A 101 -3.30 -0.43 -22.96
N PRO A 102 -3.04 -1.57 -23.63
CA PRO A 102 -3.34 -2.90 -23.10
C PRO A 102 -2.66 -3.21 -21.75
N SER A 103 -1.57 -2.52 -21.40
CA SER A 103 -0.92 -2.63 -20.07
C SER A 103 -1.59 -1.80 -18.97
N ASN A 104 -2.66 -1.06 -19.31
CA ASN A 104 -3.48 -0.26 -18.39
C ASN A 104 -4.84 -0.92 -18.07
N ILE A 105 -5.02 -2.20 -18.38
CA ILE A 105 -6.28 -2.89 -18.14
C ILE A 105 -6.65 -2.75 -16.64
N SER A 106 -7.83 -2.15 -16.46
CA SER A 106 -8.58 -1.78 -15.26
C SER A 106 -8.27 -2.55 -13.97
N ALA A 107 -8.26 -1.80 -12.86
CA ALA A 107 -8.18 -2.20 -11.45
C ALA A 107 -7.12 -3.27 -11.11
N HIS A 108 -6.08 -2.88 -10.38
CA HIS A 108 -5.00 -3.76 -9.88
C HIS A 108 -5.49 -5.07 -9.21
N TYR A 109 -6.73 -5.10 -8.72
CA TYR A 109 -7.34 -6.27 -8.08
C TYR A 109 -7.98 -7.30 -9.02
N ASP A 110 -8.23 -6.93 -10.29
CA ASP A 110 -8.82 -7.82 -11.29
C ASP A 110 -7.76 -8.44 -12.21
N ILE A 111 -6.49 -8.33 -11.85
CA ILE A 111 -5.36 -8.81 -12.66
C ILE A 111 -5.30 -10.34 -12.63
N SER A 112 -5.08 -10.94 -11.47
CA SER A 112 -4.93 -12.39 -11.33
C SER A 112 -4.87 -12.85 -9.88
N ASN A 113 -5.85 -13.64 -9.44
CA ASN A 113 -5.80 -14.32 -8.14
C ASN A 113 -4.57 -15.24 -8.03
N SER A 114 -4.18 -15.90 -9.13
CA SER A 114 -3.02 -16.78 -9.20
C SER A 114 -1.70 -16.04 -8.93
N MET A 115 -1.56 -14.83 -9.51
CA MET A 115 -0.42 -13.96 -9.23
C MET A 115 -0.38 -13.56 -7.75
N PHE A 116 -1.50 -13.10 -7.19
CA PHE A 116 -1.58 -12.70 -5.78
C PHE A 116 -1.28 -13.88 -4.85
N GLN A 117 -1.72 -15.11 -5.16
CA GLN A 117 -1.37 -16.30 -4.38
C GLN A 117 0.14 -16.60 -4.35
N ALA A 118 0.85 -16.32 -5.44
CA ALA A 118 2.30 -16.51 -5.48
C ALA A 118 3.02 -15.49 -4.57
N LEU A 119 2.59 -14.24 -4.64
CA LEU A 119 3.16 -13.09 -3.95
C LEU A 119 2.84 -13.01 -2.46
N LEU A 120 1.57 -13.25 -2.10
CA LEU A 120 1.04 -13.03 -0.76
C LEU A 120 1.33 -14.23 0.17
N SER A 121 0.94 -14.09 1.43
CA SER A 121 0.81 -15.22 2.35
C SER A 121 -0.44 -16.05 2.02
N SER A 122 -0.51 -17.26 2.57
CA SER A 122 -1.62 -18.22 2.35
C SER A 122 -2.99 -17.67 2.76
N ASP A 123 -3.00 -16.68 3.66
CA ASP A 123 -4.19 -15.96 4.06
C ASP A 123 -4.67 -14.96 2.99
N MET A 124 -3.96 -14.74 1.88
CA MET A 124 -4.33 -13.80 0.82
C MET A 124 -4.54 -12.36 1.31
N THR A 125 -3.78 -11.91 2.30
CA THR A 125 -3.91 -10.53 2.80
C THR A 125 -3.01 -9.58 2.01
N TYR A 126 -3.62 -8.71 1.19
CA TYR A 126 -2.92 -7.59 0.53
C TYR A 126 -3.07 -6.29 1.32
N SER A 127 -2.41 -6.24 2.46
CA SER A 127 -2.28 -5.04 3.32
C SER A 127 -1.07 -5.20 4.22
N CYS A 128 -0.73 -4.16 5.00
CA CYS A 128 0.40 -4.20 5.92
C CYS A 128 0.27 -5.30 6.99
N GLY A 129 1.32 -6.11 7.17
CA GLY A 129 1.47 -7.04 8.30
C GLY A 129 2.10 -6.38 9.53
N ILE A 130 2.03 -7.00 10.71
CA ILE A 130 2.70 -6.53 11.94
C ILE A 130 3.78 -7.54 12.34
N PHE A 131 5.03 -7.11 12.25
CA PHE A 131 6.21 -7.91 12.61
C PHE A 131 6.72 -7.58 14.02
N PRO A 132 7.23 -8.54 14.79
CA PRO A 132 7.87 -8.23 16.08
C PRO A 132 9.29 -7.66 15.93
N ASP A 133 10.00 -7.99 14.86
CA ASP A 133 11.26 -7.35 14.46
C ASP A 133 11.06 -6.76 13.05
N LEU A 134 11.49 -5.53 12.80
CA LEU A 134 11.30 -4.86 11.52
C LEU A 134 12.43 -5.12 10.50
N ASN A 135 13.54 -5.70 10.96
CA ASN A 135 14.77 -5.86 10.19
C ASN A 135 15.28 -7.32 10.15
N ALA A 136 14.53 -8.27 10.71
CA ALA A 136 14.90 -9.69 10.73
C ALA A 136 15.10 -10.33 9.33
N ASP A 137 14.56 -9.72 8.27
CA ASP A 137 14.71 -10.16 6.87
C ASP A 137 16.01 -9.68 6.21
N LEU A 138 16.70 -8.72 6.80
CA LEU A 138 17.91 -8.13 6.22
C LEU A 138 19.16 -8.90 6.66
N ASP A 139 20.21 -8.91 5.84
CA ASP A 139 21.53 -9.44 6.26
C ASP A 139 22.22 -8.50 7.27
N ILE A 140 23.27 -8.98 7.94
CA ILE A 140 23.94 -8.23 9.02
C ILE A 140 24.51 -6.89 8.53
N LEU A 141 25.00 -6.82 7.29
CA LEU A 141 25.60 -5.61 6.72
C LEU A 141 24.51 -4.57 6.39
N THR A 142 23.44 -5.00 5.73
CA THR A 142 22.28 -4.16 5.39
C THR A 142 21.56 -3.66 6.64
N ARG A 143 21.49 -4.48 7.71
CA ARG A 143 20.97 -4.06 9.02
C ARG A 143 21.76 -2.89 9.62
N LYS A 144 23.09 -2.94 9.57
CA LYS A 144 23.96 -1.85 10.08
C LYS A 144 23.78 -0.55 9.30
N HIS A 145 23.49 -0.64 8.01
CA HIS A 145 23.24 0.53 7.16
C HIS A 145 21.87 1.16 7.39
N LEU A 146 20.83 0.33 7.50
CA LEU A 146 19.45 0.81 7.67
C LEU A 146 19.12 1.20 9.11
N SER A 147 19.87 0.72 10.12
CA SER A 147 19.68 1.14 11.51
C SER A 147 19.84 2.66 11.70
N GLY A 148 20.70 3.31 10.90
CA GLY A 148 20.87 4.76 10.91
C GLY A 148 19.73 5.56 10.25
N LEU A 149 18.85 4.91 9.48
CA LEU A 149 17.73 5.52 8.75
C LEU A 149 16.37 5.19 9.38
N SER A 150 16.39 4.43 10.48
CA SER A 150 15.23 3.87 11.16
C SER A 150 14.56 4.92 12.06
N GLY A 151 14.04 5.99 11.46
CA GLY A 151 13.58 7.26 12.07
C GLY A 151 12.41 7.19 13.08
N GLY A 152 12.17 6.05 13.71
CA GLY A 152 11.23 5.88 14.82
C GLY A 152 11.50 4.66 15.70
N HIS A 153 12.57 3.89 15.48
CA HIS A 153 12.86 2.65 16.22
C HIS A 153 13.37 2.90 17.64
N HIS A 154 13.84 4.11 17.94
CA HIS A 154 14.30 4.50 19.27
C HIS A 154 13.24 5.24 20.10
N LEU A 155 12.05 5.45 19.55
CA LEU A 155 10.95 6.07 20.30
C LEU A 155 10.31 5.01 21.19
N LEU A 156 10.42 5.18 22.51
CA LEU A 156 9.71 4.36 23.48
C LEU A 156 8.20 4.50 23.25
N ARG A 157 7.54 3.42 22.81
CA ARG A 157 6.10 3.36 22.72
C ARG A 157 5.53 3.02 24.09
N VAL A 158 4.54 3.79 24.55
CA VAL A 158 3.85 3.49 25.81
C VAL A 158 3.19 2.11 25.69
N GLY A 159 3.60 1.18 26.55
CA GLY A 159 3.05 -0.19 26.62
C GLY A 159 3.88 -1.29 25.93
N GLU A 160 4.96 -0.95 25.21
CA GLU A 160 5.93 -1.97 24.77
C GLU A 160 6.94 -2.21 25.90
N SER A 161 6.90 -3.41 26.48
CA SER A 161 7.98 -3.90 27.33
C SER A 161 9.19 -4.23 26.47
N GLN A 162 10.38 -3.99 27.02
CA GLN A 162 11.73 -4.16 26.46
C GLN A 162 11.84 -5.06 25.23
N GLU A 163 12.63 -4.60 24.23
CA GLU A 163 13.03 -5.38 23.05
C GLU A 163 13.29 -6.85 23.44
N PRO A 164 12.68 -7.83 22.74
CA PRO A 164 12.92 -9.22 23.04
C PRO A 164 14.43 -9.50 22.89
N PRO A 165 15.00 -10.36 23.76
CA PRO A 165 16.42 -10.67 23.70
C PRO A 165 16.81 -11.16 22.30
N HIS A 166 17.94 -10.66 21.78
CA HIS A 166 18.52 -10.91 20.45
C HIS A 166 18.90 -12.38 20.14
N ASN A 167 18.28 -13.35 20.79
CA ASN A 167 18.41 -14.75 20.41
C ASN A 167 17.62 -14.97 19.12
N ALA A 168 18.21 -15.73 18.19
CA ALA A 168 17.69 -16.03 16.85
C ALA A 168 16.17 -16.27 16.86
N ILE A 169 15.42 -15.19 16.64
CA ILE A 169 13.97 -15.26 16.42
C ILE A 169 13.85 -16.05 15.11
N PRO A 170 13.09 -17.17 15.09
CA PRO A 170 12.85 -17.89 13.85
C PRO A 170 12.41 -16.88 12.79
N GLU A 171 12.84 -17.05 11.55
CA GLU A 171 12.40 -16.20 10.44
C GLU A 171 10.87 -16.13 10.44
N ILE A 172 10.32 -15.03 10.96
CA ILE A 172 8.86 -14.89 11.06
C ILE A 172 8.37 -14.61 9.66
N ASP A 173 7.73 -15.63 9.10
CA ASP A 173 7.15 -15.59 7.78
C ASP A 173 6.05 -14.52 7.67
N LEU A 174 5.87 -13.96 6.47
CA LEU A 174 4.84 -12.99 6.12
C LEU A 174 3.46 -13.35 6.69
N GLN A 175 3.13 -14.64 6.63
CA GLN A 175 1.86 -15.18 7.13
C GLN A 175 1.63 -14.84 8.61
N HIS A 176 2.61 -15.12 9.48
CA HIS A 176 2.48 -14.83 10.90
C HIS A 176 2.34 -13.33 11.18
N ALA A 177 3.00 -12.48 10.37
CA ALA A 177 2.87 -11.03 10.48
C ALA A 177 1.45 -10.56 10.09
N GLN A 178 0.84 -11.17 9.07
CA GLN A 178 -0.53 -10.88 8.69
C GLN A 178 -1.54 -11.36 9.75
N GLU A 179 -1.38 -12.58 10.25
CA GLU A 179 -2.21 -13.12 11.34
C GLU A 179 -2.13 -12.23 12.59
N ARG A 180 -0.93 -11.79 12.97
CA ARG A 180 -0.72 -10.86 14.09
C ARG A 180 -1.43 -9.53 13.86
N LYS A 181 -1.40 -9.00 12.63
CA LYS A 181 -2.11 -7.76 12.27
C LYS A 181 -3.62 -7.94 12.36
N LEU A 182 -4.18 -8.98 11.77
CA LEU A 182 -5.62 -9.24 11.81
C LEU A 182 -6.09 -9.46 13.26
N ALA A 183 -5.33 -10.20 14.07
CA ALA A 183 -5.62 -10.39 15.49
C ALA A 183 -5.51 -9.08 16.29
N HIS A 184 -4.59 -8.18 15.92
CA HIS A 184 -4.48 -6.86 16.53
C HIS A 184 -5.73 -6.01 16.23
N ILE A 185 -6.18 -5.98 14.97
CA ILE A 185 -7.42 -5.28 14.58
C ILE A 185 -8.63 -5.87 15.31
N LEU A 186 -8.76 -7.19 15.38
CA LEU A 186 -9.85 -7.88 16.09
C LEU A 186 -9.91 -7.45 17.57
N ARG A 187 -8.76 -7.38 18.25
CA ARG A 187 -8.68 -6.92 19.64
C ARG A 187 -9.07 -5.45 19.78
N LYS A 188 -8.57 -4.56 18.91
CA LYS A 188 -8.91 -3.12 18.94
C LYS A 188 -10.40 -2.89 18.68
N ALA A 189 -10.99 -3.65 17.74
CA ALA A 189 -12.41 -3.58 17.46
C ALA A 189 -13.28 -4.09 18.63
N ASN A 190 -12.70 -4.79 19.62
CA ASN A 190 -13.41 -5.38 20.75
C ASN A 190 -14.69 -6.11 20.32
N VAL A 191 -14.57 -7.01 19.35
CA VAL A 191 -15.69 -7.82 18.88
C VAL A 191 -16.11 -8.79 19.98
N ARG A 192 -17.40 -8.80 20.34
CA ARG A 192 -17.95 -9.62 21.41
C ARG A 192 -18.83 -10.75 20.86
N PRO A 193 -19.05 -11.84 21.63
CA PRO A 193 -19.96 -12.90 21.21
C PRO A 193 -21.35 -12.37 20.82
N GLY A 194 -21.89 -12.88 19.71
CA GLY A 194 -23.19 -12.45 19.19
C GLY A 194 -23.20 -11.13 18.40
N ASN A 195 -22.06 -10.44 18.27
CA ASN A 195 -21.98 -9.20 17.49
C ASN A 195 -22.21 -9.44 15.99
N ARG A 196 -22.88 -8.48 15.34
CA ARG A 196 -22.90 -8.34 13.89
C ARG A 196 -21.85 -7.33 13.47
N VAL A 197 -20.92 -7.74 12.61
CA VAL A 197 -19.78 -6.94 12.18
C VAL A 197 -19.92 -6.57 10.70
N LEU A 198 -19.74 -5.29 10.39
CA LEU A 198 -19.60 -4.79 9.03
C LEU A 198 -18.12 -4.75 8.66
N GLU A 199 -17.74 -5.37 7.55
CA GLU A 199 -16.42 -5.20 6.95
C GLU A 199 -16.53 -4.45 5.62
N ILE A 200 -15.87 -3.29 5.52
CA ILE A 200 -15.82 -2.50 4.29
C ILE A 200 -14.47 -2.72 3.61
N GLY A 201 -14.47 -3.51 2.53
CA GLY A 201 -13.29 -3.99 1.82
C GLY A 201 -12.92 -5.42 2.22
N SER A 202 -13.60 -6.40 1.63
CA SER A 202 -13.45 -7.83 1.98
C SER A 202 -12.05 -8.40 1.76
N GLY A 203 -11.31 -7.85 0.78
CA GLY A 203 -10.18 -8.54 0.18
C GLY A 203 -10.61 -9.96 -0.22
N TRP A 204 -9.87 -10.97 0.25
CA TRP A 204 -10.20 -12.37 0.02
C TRP A 204 -10.84 -13.06 1.24
N GLY A 205 -11.39 -12.30 2.21
CA GLY A 205 -12.21 -12.82 3.30
C GLY A 205 -11.48 -13.15 4.62
N SER A 206 -10.19 -12.85 4.72
CA SER A 206 -9.32 -13.30 5.83
C SER A 206 -9.73 -12.73 7.19
N MET A 207 -10.11 -11.45 7.22
CA MET A 207 -10.57 -10.81 8.46
C MET A 207 -11.94 -11.34 8.88
N ALA A 208 -12.90 -11.47 7.96
CA ALA A 208 -14.21 -12.06 8.24
C ALA A 208 -14.09 -13.48 8.81
N MET A 209 -13.26 -14.33 8.19
CA MET A 209 -12.98 -15.69 8.66
C MET A 209 -12.39 -15.67 10.07
N LEU A 210 -11.37 -14.82 10.33
CA LEU A 210 -10.76 -14.71 11.65
C LEU A 210 -11.76 -14.29 12.72
N ILE A 211 -12.62 -13.30 12.46
CA ILE A 211 -13.64 -12.83 13.41
C ILE A 211 -14.55 -13.99 13.82
N VAL A 212 -15.11 -14.70 12.84
CA VAL A 212 -16.12 -15.74 13.05
C VAL A 212 -15.53 -17.01 13.68
N GLN A 213 -14.27 -17.32 13.37
CA GLN A 213 -13.55 -18.43 13.99
C GLN A 213 -13.14 -18.13 15.44
N THR A 214 -12.81 -16.88 15.75
CA THR A 214 -12.28 -16.50 17.07
C THR A 214 -13.38 -16.17 18.07
N VAL A 215 -14.46 -15.51 17.64
CA VAL A 215 -15.50 -14.98 18.53
C VAL A 215 -16.84 -15.68 18.28
N PRO A 216 -17.32 -16.53 19.22
CA PRO A 216 -18.53 -17.32 19.02
C PRO A 216 -19.79 -16.51 18.74
N GLY A 217 -20.67 -17.03 17.90
CA GLY A 217 -21.97 -16.42 17.60
C GLY A 217 -21.92 -15.12 16.81
N THR A 218 -20.73 -14.66 16.38
CA THR A 218 -20.61 -13.49 15.51
C THR A 218 -21.12 -13.77 14.10
N ARG A 219 -21.59 -12.71 13.44
CA ARG A 219 -21.94 -12.68 12.02
C ARG A 219 -21.20 -11.55 11.34
N VAL A 220 -20.71 -11.78 10.12
CA VAL A 220 -19.98 -10.78 9.35
C VAL A 220 -20.67 -10.56 8.01
N ASP A 221 -21.02 -9.31 7.73
CA ASP A 221 -21.36 -8.83 6.40
C ASP A 221 -20.15 -8.10 5.83
N THR A 222 -19.55 -8.64 4.77
CA THR A 222 -18.33 -8.09 4.17
C THR A 222 -18.58 -7.62 2.75
N LEU A 223 -18.06 -6.44 2.40
CA LEU A 223 -18.35 -5.74 1.15
C LEU A 223 -17.11 -5.65 0.25
N THR A 224 -17.27 -5.97 -1.04
CA THR A 224 -16.25 -5.71 -2.08
C THR A 224 -16.90 -5.21 -3.37
N LEU A 225 -16.09 -4.59 -4.23
CA LEU A 225 -16.46 -4.20 -5.60
C LEU A 225 -15.83 -5.13 -6.66
N SER A 226 -14.93 -6.04 -6.28
CA SER A 226 -14.28 -6.97 -7.21
C SER A 226 -14.97 -8.32 -7.20
N GLU A 227 -15.42 -8.75 -8.38
CA GLU A 227 -15.99 -10.08 -8.60
C GLU A 227 -14.97 -11.18 -8.28
N GLN A 228 -13.71 -11.01 -8.70
CA GLN A 228 -12.63 -11.97 -8.43
C GLN A 228 -12.35 -12.16 -6.93
N GLN A 229 -12.39 -11.06 -6.17
CA GLN A 229 -12.28 -11.10 -4.71
C GLN A 229 -13.48 -11.80 -4.09
N GLN A 230 -14.70 -11.48 -4.52
CA GLN A 230 -15.92 -12.10 -4.02
C GLN A 230 -15.89 -13.62 -4.23
N GLU A 231 -15.61 -14.07 -5.45
CA GLU A 231 -15.61 -15.49 -5.81
C GLU A 231 -14.63 -16.29 -4.96
N LEU A 232 -13.38 -15.82 -4.86
CA LEU A 232 -12.36 -16.53 -4.09
C LEU A 232 -12.61 -16.42 -2.58
N ALA A 233 -13.09 -15.28 -2.06
CA ALA A 233 -13.48 -15.15 -0.66
C ALA A 233 -14.59 -16.14 -0.29
N GLN A 234 -15.65 -16.22 -1.09
CA GLN A 234 -16.74 -17.17 -0.87
C GLN A 234 -16.25 -18.63 -0.96
N ALA A 235 -15.37 -18.95 -1.90
CA ALA A 235 -14.79 -20.29 -2.00
C ALA A 235 -14.00 -20.66 -0.73
N ARG A 236 -13.18 -19.74 -0.20
CA ARG A 236 -12.42 -19.93 1.05
C ARG A 236 -13.34 -20.07 2.26
N ILE A 237 -14.38 -19.24 2.36
CA ILE A 237 -15.38 -19.28 3.43
C ILE A 237 -16.14 -20.62 3.44
N ARG A 238 -16.60 -21.09 2.27
CA ARG A 238 -17.25 -22.40 2.13
C ARG A 238 -16.31 -23.55 2.47
N ALA A 239 -15.06 -23.50 2.02
CA ALA A 239 -14.07 -24.53 2.34
C ALA A 239 -13.80 -24.61 3.86
N ALA A 240 -13.99 -23.51 4.59
CA ALA A 240 -13.87 -23.46 6.05
C ALA A 240 -15.18 -23.78 6.79
N GLY A 241 -16.32 -23.97 6.09
CA GLY A 241 -17.63 -24.23 6.69
C GLY A 241 -18.19 -23.03 7.48
N LEU A 242 -17.97 -21.81 7.01
CA LEU A 242 -18.34 -20.56 7.69
C LEU A 242 -19.43 -19.75 6.97
N GLU A 243 -20.00 -20.30 5.89
CA GLU A 243 -21.00 -19.63 5.05
C GLU A 243 -22.32 -19.31 5.76
N ASP A 244 -22.60 -19.94 6.90
CA ASP A 244 -23.76 -19.68 7.74
C ASP A 244 -23.65 -18.37 8.53
N ARG A 245 -22.41 -17.88 8.72
CA ARG A 245 -22.09 -16.71 9.54
C ARG A 245 -21.41 -15.58 8.78
N ILE A 246 -20.90 -15.82 7.58
CA ILE A 246 -20.24 -14.81 6.75
C ILE A 246 -20.98 -14.66 5.43
N THR A 247 -21.39 -13.43 5.11
CA THR A 247 -21.98 -13.10 3.80
C THR A 247 -21.07 -12.10 3.07
N VAL A 248 -20.65 -12.46 1.85
CA VAL A 248 -19.81 -11.61 0.98
C VAL A 248 -20.67 -10.93 -0.08
N HIS A 249 -20.81 -9.62 0.02
CA HIS A 249 -21.64 -8.80 -0.86
C HIS A 249 -20.78 -8.09 -1.91
N LEU A 250 -21.14 -8.26 -3.19
CA LEU A 250 -20.61 -7.44 -4.27
C LEU A 250 -21.44 -6.15 -4.32
N MET A 251 -21.01 -5.15 -3.56
CA MET A 251 -21.81 -3.97 -3.29
C MET A 251 -20.92 -2.80 -2.88
N ASP A 252 -21.25 -1.63 -3.40
CA ASP A 252 -20.69 -0.38 -2.89
C ASP A 252 -21.21 -0.09 -1.49
N TYR A 253 -20.33 0.22 -0.54
CA TYR A 253 -20.71 0.56 0.83
C TYR A 253 -21.69 1.75 0.90
N ARG A 254 -21.71 2.63 -0.11
CA ARG A 254 -22.63 3.76 -0.23
C ARG A 254 -24.06 3.34 -0.60
N SER A 255 -24.23 2.12 -1.07
CA SER A 255 -25.50 1.54 -1.52
C SER A 255 -26.03 0.47 -0.58
N MET A 256 -25.57 0.46 0.69
CA MET A 256 -26.08 -0.47 1.70
C MET A 256 -27.60 -0.36 1.86
N PRO A 257 -28.33 -1.50 1.99
CA PRO A 257 -29.78 -1.51 2.12
C PRO A 257 -30.29 -0.74 3.34
N LEU A 258 -31.45 -0.10 3.25
CA LEU A 258 -31.98 0.78 4.30
C LEU A 258 -32.14 0.07 5.65
N GLU A 259 -32.45 -1.23 5.63
CA GLU A 259 -32.58 -2.08 6.82
C GLU A 259 -31.26 -2.26 7.59
N TRP A 260 -30.11 -1.91 7.01
CA TRP A 260 -28.81 -1.95 7.70
C TRP A 260 -28.52 -0.72 8.55
N LYS A 261 -29.35 0.32 8.48
CA LYS A 261 -29.23 1.50 9.32
C LYS A 261 -29.21 1.10 10.80
N GLY A 262 -28.15 1.47 11.52
CA GLY A 262 -28.01 1.18 12.94
C GLY A 262 -28.01 -0.31 13.30
N SER A 263 -27.60 -1.20 12.38
CA SER A 263 -27.68 -2.65 12.58
C SER A 263 -26.38 -3.30 13.06
N PHE A 264 -25.24 -2.62 12.94
CA PHE A 264 -23.92 -3.23 13.20
C PHE A 264 -23.37 -2.83 14.56
N ASP A 265 -22.83 -3.82 15.29
CA ASP A 265 -22.14 -3.61 16.55
C ASP A 265 -20.72 -3.10 16.31
N ARG A 266 -20.07 -3.61 15.26
CA ARG A 266 -18.67 -3.29 14.94
C ARG A 266 -18.50 -3.01 13.47
N VAL A 267 -17.52 -2.18 13.15
CA VAL A 267 -17.05 -1.97 11.78
C VAL A 267 -15.54 -2.17 11.69
N VAL A 268 -15.10 -2.84 10.63
CA VAL A 268 -13.69 -2.95 10.27
C VAL A 268 -13.53 -2.49 8.82
N SER A 269 -12.56 -1.63 8.55
CA SER A 269 -12.18 -1.26 7.18
C SER A 269 -10.67 -1.18 7.09
N ILE A 270 -10.07 -1.91 6.16
CA ILE A 270 -8.62 -2.06 6.04
C ILE A 270 -8.21 -1.58 4.66
N GLU A 271 -7.45 -0.49 4.61
CA GLU A 271 -6.81 0.05 3.40
C GLU A 271 -7.79 0.28 2.24
N MET A 272 -8.98 0.80 2.57
CA MET A 272 -10.04 1.14 1.62
C MET A 272 -10.18 2.65 1.40
N ILE A 273 -9.91 3.47 2.43
CA ILE A 273 -10.07 4.94 2.38
C ILE A 273 -9.24 5.57 1.24
N GLU A 274 -8.14 4.93 0.89
CA GLU A 274 -7.23 5.30 -0.19
C GLU A 274 -7.94 5.39 -1.54
N ALA A 275 -9.04 4.65 -1.73
CA ALA A 275 -9.87 4.66 -2.93
C ALA A 275 -11.06 5.65 -2.87
N VAL A 276 -11.34 6.26 -1.72
CA VAL A 276 -12.53 7.12 -1.51
C VAL A 276 -12.36 8.49 -2.18
N GLY A 277 -11.15 9.05 -2.11
CA GLY A 277 -10.87 10.40 -2.58
C GLY A 277 -11.21 11.50 -1.55
N LYS A 278 -10.52 12.64 -1.69
CA LYS A 278 -10.55 13.76 -0.72
C LYS A 278 -11.97 14.26 -0.42
N ASP A 279 -12.76 14.51 -1.46
CA ASP A 279 -14.06 15.19 -1.34
C ASP A 279 -15.16 14.28 -0.75
N PHE A 280 -14.90 12.97 -0.67
CA PHE A 280 -15.86 11.98 -0.21
C PHE A 280 -15.55 11.40 1.18
N LEU A 281 -14.45 11.81 1.81
CA LEU A 281 -14.07 11.33 3.15
C LEU A 281 -15.16 11.58 4.20
N GLU A 282 -15.81 12.73 4.17
CA GLU A 282 -16.93 13.02 5.08
C GLU A 282 -18.10 12.06 4.83
N GLY A 283 -18.40 11.79 3.55
CA GLY A 283 -19.44 10.84 3.16
C GLY A 283 -19.14 9.40 3.58
N TYR A 284 -17.86 9.00 3.55
CA TYR A 284 -17.42 7.71 4.08
C TYR A 284 -17.75 7.59 5.57
N TRP A 285 -17.32 8.55 6.39
CA TRP A 285 -17.58 8.51 7.83
C TRP A 285 -19.07 8.61 8.16
N ARG A 286 -19.83 9.40 7.40
CA ARG A 286 -21.30 9.45 7.51
C ARG A 286 -21.95 8.09 7.26
N THR A 287 -21.42 7.32 6.33
CA THR A 287 -21.94 6.00 5.99
C THR A 287 -21.62 4.97 7.06
N VAL A 288 -20.39 4.99 7.57
CA VAL A 288 -19.96 4.16 8.72
C VAL A 288 -20.85 4.44 9.94
N ASP A 289 -20.97 5.72 10.27
CA ASP A 289 -21.77 6.23 11.37
C ASP A 289 -23.27 5.89 11.25
N TRP A 290 -23.82 5.88 10.04
CA TRP A 290 -25.20 5.48 9.75
C TRP A 290 -25.45 3.98 9.95
N ALA A 291 -24.46 3.14 9.66
CA ALA A 291 -24.57 1.68 9.75
C ALA A 291 -24.44 1.16 11.19
N LEU A 292 -23.68 1.86 12.02
CA LEU A 292 -23.41 1.47 13.40
C LEU A 292 -24.59 1.73 14.33
N LYS A 293 -24.82 0.80 15.27
CA LYS A 293 -25.79 0.95 16.36
C LYS A 293 -25.52 2.24 17.15
N PRO A 294 -26.57 2.88 17.69
CA PRO A 294 -26.42 4.16 18.40
C PRO A 294 -25.67 4.04 19.74
N LYS A 295 -25.49 2.82 20.28
CA LYS A 295 -24.86 2.55 21.58
C LYS A 295 -23.93 1.36 21.48
N ASP A 296 -22.87 1.37 22.28
CA ASP A 296 -21.86 0.30 22.41
C ASP A 296 -21.27 -0.15 21.06
N ALA A 297 -21.26 0.73 20.07
CA ALA A 297 -20.64 0.49 18.77
C ALA A 297 -19.18 0.94 18.78
N ALA A 298 -18.34 0.26 18.01
CA ALA A 298 -16.92 0.55 17.90
C ALA A 298 -16.40 0.16 16.52
N GLY A 299 -15.26 0.71 16.11
CA GLY A 299 -14.67 0.32 14.85
C GLY A 299 -13.18 0.58 14.74
N VAL A 300 -12.58 -0.11 13.77
CA VAL A 300 -11.18 0.05 13.42
C VAL A 300 -11.06 0.32 11.93
N VAL A 301 -10.37 1.41 11.61
CA VAL A 301 -10.03 1.80 10.26
C VAL A 301 -8.52 1.84 10.13
N GLN A 302 -7.96 1.00 9.26
CA GLN A 302 -6.56 1.05 8.86
C GLN A 302 -6.44 1.80 7.53
N VAL A 303 -5.52 2.74 7.45
CA VAL A 303 -5.36 3.63 6.31
C VAL A 303 -3.91 4.09 6.15
N ILE A 304 -3.45 4.14 4.91
CA ILE A 304 -2.20 4.78 4.51
C ILE A 304 -2.38 6.30 4.57
N THR A 305 -1.58 6.97 5.38
CA THR A 305 -1.59 8.44 5.48
C THR A 305 -0.29 9.05 4.94
N ILE A 306 -0.35 10.34 4.64
CA ILE A 306 0.81 11.13 4.24
C ILE A 306 1.10 12.21 5.28
N PRO A 307 2.38 12.50 5.61
CA PRO A 307 2.75 13.58 6.51
C PRO A 307 2.23 14.93 6.01
N GLU A 308 1.87 15.77 6.95
CA GLU A 308 1.28 17.08 6.74
C GLU A 308 2.16 17.95 5.84
N HIS A 309 3.48 17.97 6.09
CA HIS A 309 4.43 18.76 5.31
C HIS A 309 4.53 18.34 3.83
N ARG A 310 4.14 17.10 3.48
CA ARG A 310 4.16 16.60 2.10
C ARG A 310 2.85 16.75 1.37
N PHE A 311 1.76 17.04 2.08
CA PHE A 311 0.42 17.01 1.51
C PHE A 311 0.24 17.99 0.36
N ALA A 312 0.77 19.21 0.47
CA ALA A 312 0.67 20.23 -0.58
C ALA A 312 1.36 19.78 -1.89
N SER A 313 2.59 19.28 -1.80
CA SER A 313 3.32 18.75 -2.97
C SER A 313 2.63 17.52 -3.56
N TYR A 314 2.17 16.60 -2.70
CA TYR A 314 1.41 15.43 -3.11
C TYR A 314 0.16 15.80 -3.92
N MET A 315 -0.58 16.83 -3.51
CA MET A 315 -1.76 17.29 -4.24
C MET A 315 -1.43 18.02 -5.56
N ALA A 316 -0.24 18.59 -5.68
CA ALA A 316 0.16 19.39 -6.85
C ALA A 316 0.72 18.57 -8.02
N GLU A 317 1.29 17.39 -7.72
CA GLU A 317 2.01 16.55 -8.68
C GLU A 317 1.30 15.21 -8.87
N ILE A 318 1.48 14.55 -10.02
CA ILE A 318 1.06 13.16 -10.24
C ILE A 318 2.31 12.28 -10.15
N ASP A 319 2.30 11.34 -9.24
CA ASP A 319 3.39 10.39 -9.05
C ASP A 319 3.15 9.07 -9.81
N PHE A 320 4.17 8.21 -9.81
CA PHE A 320 4.12 6.90 -10.46
C PHE A 320 2.95 6.03 -9.96
N ILE A 321 2.68 6.04 -8.64
CA ILE A 321 1.62 5.21 -8.04
C ILE A 321 0.25 5.67 -8.56
N ARG A 322 -0.05 6.97 -8.51
CA ARG A 322 -1.33 7.51 -8.99
C ARG A 322 -1.50 7.44 -10.50
N LYS A 323 -0.41 7.29 -11.26
CA LYS A 323 -0.49 7.12 -12.72
C LYS A 323 -0.66 5.66 -13.14
N TRP A 324 0.13 4.76 -12.56
CA TRP A 324 0.30 3.40 -13.08
C TRP A 324 -0.27 2.29 -12.20
N VAL A 325 -0.47 2.57 -10.91
CA VAL A 325 -0.82 1.57 -9.89
C VAL A 325 -2.25 1.80 -9.40
N PHE A 326 -2.49 2.94 -8.75
CA PHE A 326 -3.79 3.32 -8.20
C PHE A 326 -4.28 4.65 -8.80
N PRO A 327 -4.77 4.64 -10.06
CA PRO A 327 -5.44 5.81 -10.64
C PRO A 327 -6.57 6.30 -9.75
N GLY A 328 -6.56 7.59 -9.41
CA GLY A 328 -7.54 8.21 -8.51
C GLY A 328 -7.29 7.99 -7.02
N GLY A 329 -6.27 7.21 -6.63
CA GLY A 329 -5.91 6.99 -5.24
C GLY A 329 -5.55 8.28 -4.48
N PHE A 330 -5.95 8.35 -3.22
CA PHE A 330 -5.79 9.51 -2.37
C PHE A 330 -5.30 9.14 -0.97
N LEU A 331 -4.14 9.67 -0.56
CA LEU A 331 -3.61 9.53 0.79
C LEU A 331 -3.95 10.77 1.62
N PRO A 332 -4.80 10.67 2.65
CA PRO A 332 -5.10 11.79 3.54
C PRO A 332 -3.99 12.02 4.57
N THR A 333 -3.95 13.22 5.16
CA THR A 333 -3.19 13.46 6.40
C THR A 333 -4.00 12.98 7.62
N LEU A 334 -3.33 12.80 8.76
CA LEU A 334 -4.04 12.45 10.00
C LEU A 334 -5.06 13.54 10.37
N THR A 335 -4.65 14.81 10.32
CA THR A 335 -5.55 15.93 10.64
C THR A 335 -6.78 15.95 9.74
N LEU A 336 -6.61 15.70 8.43
CA LEU A 336 -7.74 15.66 7.49
C LEU A 336 -8.69 14.50 7.81
N LEU A 337 -8.17 13.32 8.15
CA LEU A 337 -8.98 12.19 8.57
C LEU A 337 -9.81 12.50 9.82
N MET A 338 -9.20 13.11 10.83
CA MET A 338 -9.88 13.44 12.07
C MET A 338 -11.00 14.47 11.84
N GLN A 339 -10.74 15.49 11.02
CA GLN A 339 -11.73 16.50 10.63
C GLN A 339 -12.91 15.88 9.86
N ALA A 340 -12.62 14.97 8.91
CA ALA A 340 -13.65 14.29 8.15
C ALA A 340 -14.49 13.34 9.01
N LEU A 341 -13.86 12.67 9.99
CA LEU A 341 -14.54 11.80 10.96
C LEU A 341 -15.50 12.60 11.84
N GLU A 342 -15.03 13.71 12.41
CA GLU A 342 -15.84 14.61 13.25
C GLU A 342 -17.03 15.16 12.46
N SER A 343 -16.79 15.72 11.27
CA SER A 343 -17.83 16.30 10.42
C SER A 343 -18.82 15.24 9.92
N GLY A 344 -18.34 14.09 9.45
CA GLY A 344 -19.16 13.03 8.87
C GLY A 344 -20.05 12.33 9.89
N SER A 345 -19.54 12.12 11.11
CA SER A 345 -20.30 11.51 12.21
C SER A 345 -21.12 12.51 13.04
N LYS A 346 -20.89 13.82 12.82
CA LYS A 346 -21.42 14.92 13.63
C LYS A 346 -21.01 14.79 15.11
N GLY A 347 -19.73 14.49 15.34
CA GLY A 347 -19.13 14.33 16.67
C GLY A 347 -19.57 13.09 17.45
N ARG A 348 -20.20 12.12 16.77
CA ARG A 348 -20.65 10.88 17.42
C ARG A 348 -19.58 9.80 17.46
N LEU A 349 -18.65 9.80 16.50
CA LEU A 349 -17.52 8.89 16.54
C LEU A 349 -16.38 9.59 17.26
N THR A 350 -15.92 9.02 18.37
CA THR A 350 -14.79 9.55 19.14
C THR A 350 -13.56 8.69 18.91
N VAL A 351 -12.43 9.32 18.61
CA VAL A 351 -11.17 8.60 18.42
C VAL A 351 -10.65 8.12 19.77
N ASP A 352 -10.44 6.82 19.89
CA ASP A 352 -9.91 6.18 21.09
C ASP A 352 -8.38 6.09 21.03
N SER A 353 -7.85 5.56 19.92
CA SER A 353 -6.42 5.36 19.76
C SER A 353 -5.98 5.40 18.31
N VAL A 354 -4.80 5.98 18.07
CA VAL A 354 -4.13 5.99 16.77
C VAL A 354 -2.79 5.28 16.91
N THR A 355 -2.55 4.27 16.08
CA THR A 355 -1.33 3.47 16.11
C THR A 355 -0.61 3.58 14.77
N ASN A 356 0.66 3.97 14.81
CA ASN A 356 1.50 4.03 13.61
C ASN A 356 2.15 2.67 13.35
N ILE A 357 1.80 2.04 12.22
CA ILE A 357 2.40 0.78 11.77
C ILE A 357 3.22 0.94 10.47
N GLY A 358 3.51 2.18 10.05
CA GLY A 358 4.27 2.50 8.84
C GLY A 358 5.57 1.71 8.67
N PRO A 359 6.41 1.59 9.71
CA PRO A 359 7.64 0.79 9.64
C PRO A 359 7.40 -0.70 9.33
N HIS A 360 6.24 -1.27 9.68
CA HIS A 360 5.93 -2.66 9.31
C HIS A 360 5.54 -2.80 7.84
N TYR A 361 5.00 -1.73 7.23
CA TYR A 361 4.61 -1.77 5.83
C TYR A 361 5.82 -1.86 4.91
N ALA A 362 6.90 -1.20 5.31
CA ALA A 362 8.22 -1.37 4.71
C ALA A 362 8.65 -2.83 4.60
N ARG A 363 8.63 -3.56 5.71
CA ARG A 363 9.03 -4.97 5.75
C ARG A 363 8.06 -5.82 4.92
N THR A 364 6.77 -5.51 4.96
CA THR A 364 5.75 -6.15 4.11
C THR A 364 6.10 -6.01 2.62
N LEU A 365 6.41 -4.79 2.15
CA LEU A 365 6.77 -4.51 0.76
C LEU A 365 8.07 -5.18 0.32
N ARG A 366 9.07 -5.27 1.20
CA ARG A 366 10.32 -6.00 0.91
C ARG A 366 10.05 -7.50 0.71
N GLU A 367 9.22 -8.08 1.57
CA GLU A 367 8.86 -9.48 1.51
C GLU A 367 8.01 -9.82 0.28
N TRP A 368 7.05 -8.96 -0.04
CA TRP A 368 6.30 -9.01 -1.29
C TRP A 368 7.20 -8.93 -2.52
N ARG A 369 8.14 -7.97 -2.56
CA ARG A 369 9.12 -7.86 -3.65
C ARG A 369 9.97 -9.13 -3.78
N ARG A 370 10.46 -9.67 -2.67
CA ARG A 370 11.28 -10.89 -2.65
C ARG A 370 10.50 -12.06 -3.25
N ARG A 371 9.30 -12.35 -2.74
CA ARG A 371 8.42 -13.42 -3.23
C ARG A 371 8.03 -13.24 -4.70
N PHE A 372 7.73 -12.01 -5.10
CA PHE A 372 7.41 -11.67 -6.48
C PHE A 372 8.57 -12.05 -7.42
N LEU A 373 9.79 -11.61 -7.10
CA LEU A 373 10.97 -11.88 -7.93
C LEU A 373 11.30 -13.37 -7.99
N GLU A 374 11.23 -14.07 -6.85
CA GLU A 374 11.50 -15.52 -6.78
C GLU A 374 10.51 -16.36 -7.58
N LYS A 375 9.23 -15.95 -7.61
CA LYS A 375 8.16 -16.70 -8.26
C LYS A 375 7.76 -16.14 -9.62
N PHE A 376 8.45 -15.09 -10.10
CA PHE A 376 8.05 -14.40 -11.32
C PHE A 376 8.03 -15.36 -12.51
N ASP A 377 9.17 -15.96 -12.82
CA ASP A 377 9.33 -16.80 -14.01
C ASP A 377 8.61 -18.16 -13.88
N SER A 378 8.48 -18.67 -12.64
CA SER A 378 7.95 -20.01 -12.38
C SER A 378 6.42 -20.08 -12.23
N HIS A 379 5.78 -19.02 -11.71
CA HIS A 379 4.34 -19.02 -11.40
C HIS A 379 3.62 -17.80 -11.95
N ILE A 380 4.14 -16.59 -11.71
CA ILE A 380 3.43 -15.34 -12.03
C ILE A 380 3.34 -15.10 -13.53
N ALA A 381 4.46 -15.17 -14.25
CA ALA A 381 4.47 -14.98 -15.70
C ALA A 381 3.59 -16.01 -16.43
N PRO A 382 3.67 -17.33 -16.14
CA PRO A 382 2.73 -18.30 -16.69
C PRO A 382 1.26 -17.99 -16.40
N ALA A 383 0.93 -17.57 -15.16
CA ALA A 383 -0.44 -17.21 -14.79
C ALA A 383 -0.94 -15.99 -15.57
N LEU A 384 -0.13 -14.94 -15.68
CA LEU A 384 -0.46 -13.74 -16.46
C LEU A 384 -0.63 -14.06 -17.95
N MET A 385 0.20 -14.95 -18.51
CA MET A 385 0.06 -15.40 -19.89
C MET A 385 -1.22 -16.21 -20.13
N ALA A 386 -1.65 -17.01 -19.15
CA ALA A 386 -2.86 -17.80 -19.24
C ALA A 386 -4.13 -16.94 -19.13
N GLU A 387 -4.14 -15.99 -18.21
CA GLU A 387 -5.31 -15.14 -17.93
C GLU A 387 -5.43 -13.97 -18.93
N HIS A 388 -4.30 -13.44 -19.44
CA HIS A 388 -4.24 -12.33 -20.40
C HIS A 388 -3.55 -12.76 -21.70
N ALA A 389 -3.97 -13.89 -22.25
CA ALA A 389 -3.33 -14.50 -23.42
C ALA A 389 -3.35 -13.59 -24.68
N ASP A 390 -4.37 -12.75 -24.80
CA ASP A 390 -4.55 -11.77 -25.88
C ASP A 390 -3.45 -10.69 -25.91
N VAL A 391 -2.94 -10.29 -24.74
CA VAL A 391 -1.89 -9.27 -24.60
C VAL A 391 -0.51 -9.92 -24.42
N MET A 392 -0.41 -10.92 -23.55
CA MET A 392 0.86 -11.44 -23.04
C MET A 392 1.41 -12.64 -23.83
N SER A 393 0.63 -13.24 -24.73
CA SER A 393 1.10 -14.36 -25.60
C SER A 393 1.37 -13.96 -27.05
N GLY A 394 1.23 -12.67 -27.39
CA GLY A 394 1.50 -12.15 -28.75
C GLY A 394 2.99 -12.00 -29.09
N PRO A 395 3.33 -11.48 -30.29
CA PRO A 395 4.72 -11.30 -30.75
C PRO A 395 5.60 -10.45 -29.82
N ARG A 396 4.98 -9.58 -28.99
CA ARG A 396 5.64 -8.74 -27.99
C ARG A 396 5.34 -9.17 -26.55
N GLY A 397 4.76 -10.36 -26.34
CA GLY A 397 4.33 -10.82 -25.02
C GLY A 397 5.45 -10.84 -23.97
N LEU A 398 6.66 -11.24 -24.37
CA LEU A 398 7.85 -11.19 -23.50
C LEU A 398 8.23 -9.76 -23.10
N GLU A 399 8.07 -8.78 -24.00
CA GLU A 399 8.33 -7.37 -23.70
C GLU A 399 7.29 -6.82 -22.71
N GLU A 400 6.01 -7.18 -22.89
CA GLU A 400 4.92 -6.79 -22.00
C GLU A 400 5.08 -7.40 -20.59
N LEU A 401 5.52 -8.66 -20.49
CA LEU A 401 5.85 -9.29 -19.21
C LEU A 401 7.02 -8.61 -18.51
N GLU A 402 8.06 -8.24 -19.24
CA GLU A 402 9.19 -7.50 -18.67
C GLU A 402 8.79 -6.09 -18.23
N VAL A 403 7.94 -5.40 -19.00
CA VAL A 403 7.35 -4.11 -18.61
C VAL A 403 6.53 -4.28 -17.33
N PHE A 404 5.71 -5.33 -17.23
CA PHE A 404 4.92 -5.64 -16.03
C PHE A 404 5.83 -5.90 -14.82
N LYS A 405 6.87 -6.73 -14.98
CA LYS A 405 7.87 -7.02 -13.94
C LYS A 405 8.50 -5.74 -13.42
N LYS A 406 8.96 -4.87 -14.32
CA LYS A 406 9.60 -3.59 -13.97
C LYS A 406 8.61 -2.60 -13.35
N LYS A 407 7.37 -2.56 -13.82
CA LYS A 407 6.28 -1.77 -13.23
C LYS A 407 6.05 -2.18 -11.77
N TRP A 408 5.96 -3.47 -11.49
CA TRP A 408 5.76 -3.98 -10.12
C TRP A 408 6.96 -3.69 -9.21
N ILE A 409 8.18 -3.86 -9.74
CA ILE A 409 9.41 -3.49 -9.03
C ILE A 409 9.37 -1.99 -8.67
N CYS A 410 9.04 -1.12 -9.65
CA CYS A 410 8.86 0.32 -9.42
C CYS A 410 7.80 0.62 -8.37
N GLU A 411 6.66 -0.09 -8.37
CA GLU A 411 5.62 0.05 -7.36
C GLU A 411 6.15 -0.20 -5.95
N CYS A 412 6.74 -1.37 -5.71
CA CYS A 412 7.32 -1.71 -4.41
C CYS A 412 8.33 -0.65 -3.97
N PHE A 413 9.14 -0.14 -4.91
CA PHE A 413 10.12 0.90 -4.63
C PHE A 413 9.52 2.26 -4.31
N HIS A 414 8.53 2.75 -5.07
CA HIS A 414 7.90 4.03 -4.77
C HIS A 414 7.11 3.96 -3.46
N ALA A 415 6.52 2.81 -3.15
CA ALA A 415 5.88 2.55 -1.86
C ALA A 415 6.92 2.52 -0.72
N LEU A 416 8.11 1.95 -0.93
CA LEU A 416 9.22 1.96 0.03
C LEU A 416 9.88 3.34 0.16
N ALA A 417 10.07 4.10 -0.91
CA ALA A 417 10.66 5.44 -0.87
C ALA A 417 9.71 6.46 -0.19
N ARG A 418 8.41 6.11 -0.14
CA ARG A 418 7.42 6.70 0.77
C ARG A 418 7.54 6.18 2.19
N TRP A 419 8.70 5.73 2.65
CA TRP A 419 8.95 5.29 4.03
C TRP A 419 8.56 6.33 5.11
N ASN A 420 8.50 7.60 4.74
CA ASN A 420 7.97 8.65 5.62
C ASN A 420 6.45 8.83 5.51
N SER A 421 5.75 8.14 4.63
CA SER A 421 4.30 8.00 4.62
C SER A 421 3.89 7.06 5.75
N VAL A 422 3.00 7.55 6.60
CA VAL A 422 2.69 6.93 7.89
C VAL A 422 1.49 6.02 7.69
N MET A 423 1.67 4.69 7.75
CA MET A 423 0.51 3.80 7.86
C MET A 423 -0.08 3.94 9.26
N MET A 424 -1.36 4.27 9.37
CA MET A 424 -2.05 4.47 10.64
C MET A 424 -3.21 3.51 10.81
N GLN A 425 -3.37 2.99 12.02
CA GLN A 425 -4.56 2.29 12.48
C GLN A 425 -5.31 3.18 13.45
N ILE A 426 -6.49 3.64 13.05
CA ILE A 426 -7.37 4.51 13.83
C ILE A 426 -8.47 3.63 14.44
N CYS A 427 -8.53 3.62 15.76
CA CYS A 427 -9.60 3.00 16.53
C CYS A 427 -10.51 4.09 17.06
N PHE A 428 -11.82 3.88 16.93
CA PHE A 428 -12.83 4.82 17.40
C PHE A 428 -13.94 4.09 18.16
N LEU A 429 -14.53 4.80 19.10
CA LEU A 429 -15.56 4.36 20.01
C LEU A 429 -16.70 5.38 20.01
N PHE A 430 -17.88 4.93 20.43
CA PHE A 430 -18.98 5.85 20.72
C PHE A 430 -18.77 6.51 22.09
N PRO A 431 -19.22 7.76 22.31
CA PRO A 431 -19.13 8.48 23.58
C PRO A 431 -19.66 7.70 24.78
N ASP A 432 -20.72 6.91 24.58
CA ASP A 432 -21.38 6.11 25.61
C ASP A 432 -20.64 4.79 25.95
N TYR A 433 -19.38 4.63 25.53
CA TYR A 433 -18.58 3.42 25.76
C TYR A 433 -17.85 3.41 27.13
N LEU A 434 -17.82 4.53 27.85
CA LEU A 434 -17.21 4.66 29.18
C LEU A 434 -18.22 4.45 30.32
#